data_AF-M7WPI2-F1
#
_entry.id   AF-M7WPI2-F1
#
_cell.length_a   1.000
_cell.length_b   1.000
_cell.length_c   1.000
_cell.angle_alpha   90.00
_cell.angle_beta   90.00
_cell.angle_gamma   90.00
#
_symmetry.space_group_name_H-M   'P 1'
#
loop_
_entity.id
_entity.type
_entity.pdbx_description
1 polymer ?
#
loop_
_entity_poly.entity_id
_entity_poly.type
_entity_poly.pdbx_seq_one_letter_code
_entity_poly.pdbx_strand_id
1 'polypeptide(L)'
;MTDARPLAFELPPLRAVSVAIPLFILAVLLQPSVSARTSRRLRLALLVPTAVLGWISPFRWRIEPVEFAITANFRWGIFSPYFLMLAVWFGAMGETERKNEMAWLGFDGKAEKKALGVDEGSTGHGTAMKENGNAELRPRANGTLVAPKPRPVSPLASPALSLVSNSSLNDQLPTPSPSPPVGPVQPPSVVDAPPSSVNVPTLTSRKNATRSYSQRHHPLRILLDAAHLLSAMRMIGYAGGPRARDLPPAPKNDKTFLRDRLVAFYNAHLVSSACLALQVLDRDGVLASHLSHILPHDAAVFVSATLARLCIGVSLWVQMKIGFNGFAILFYLLHRGTNAFLDTLQAVLPRRWSEDLTWRSRFDVREYPALFDSPFSKMGEGGVTKFWSARWHFLFRATFTSLGYKPTLALSKRLGLPKRVTQLLGAFVVFTLSAWMHWQALVSARYNLHPSPAGLAFAAAHSIPLTSIYPPPSSSLSFLDRNGTFVFFLLQPVAVFLESLWVALTRKRVRGWAGKLWTALWIVVLGQAVVGKSWLALGLVHGLPPLHLWSWHRFVLPTCSLAPMPAFMR
;
A
#
# COMPACT_ATOMS: atom_id res chain seq x y z
N MET A 1 45.39 6.48 -28.41
CA MET A 1 43.96 6.24 -28.17
C MET A 1 43.87 4.96 -27.37
N THR A 2 43.81 5.10 -26.05
CA THR A 2 43.86 4.00 -25.08
C THR A 2 42.59 3.15 -25.13
N ASP A 3 42.74 1.84 -24.96
CA ASP A 3 41.71 0.78 -24.87
C ASP A 3 40.58 1.11 -23.88
N ALA A 4 39.70 2.05 -24.23
CA ALA A 4 38.46 2.24 -23.52
C ALA A 4 37.58 1.04 -23.85
N ARG A 5 37.47 0.10 -22.90
CA ARG A 5 36.53 -1.02 -23.01
C ARG A 5 35.16 -0.47 -23.42
N PRO A 6 34.47 -1.10 -24.38
CA PRO A 6 33.13 -0.68 -24.77
C PRO A 6 32.22 -0.66 -23.54
N LEU A 7 31.26 0.28 -23.54
CA LEU A 7 30.28 0.41 -22.46
C LEU A 7 29.50 -0.89 -22.32
N ALA A 8 29.84 -1.70 -21.31
CA ALA A 8 29.16 -2.95 -21.01
C ALA A 8 28.01 -2.67 -20.03
N PHE A 9 26.79 -2.89 -20.50
CA PHE A 9 25.60 -2.78 -19.67
C PHE A 9 25.31 -4.13 -18.99
N GLU A 10 25.29 -4.15 -17.67
CA GLU A 10 25.09 -5.37 -16.89
C GLU A 10 23.80 -5.29 -16.08
N LEU A 11 22.92 -6.28 -16.28
CA LEU A 11 21.76 -6.47 -15.42
C LEU A 11 22.18 -7.16 -14.12
N PRO A 12 21.44 -6.95 -13.01
CA PRO A 12 21.67 -7.69 -11.78
C PRO A 12 21.64 -9.19 -12.05
N PRO A 13 22.63 -9.97 -11.57
CA PRO A 13 22.66 -11.42 -11.78
C PRO A 13 21.49 -12.09 -11.05
N LEU A 14 21.19 -13.35 -11.35
CA LEU A 14 20.17 -14.12 -10.60
C LEU A 14 20.44 -14.18 -9.09
N ARG A 15 21.70 -14.00 -8.65
CA ARG A 15 22.05 -13.89 -7.22
C ARG A 15 21.46 -12.64 -6.56
N ALA A 16 21.07 -11.61 -7.32
CA ALA A 16 20.40 -10.41 -6.84
C ALA A 16 19.07 -10.74 -6.14
N VAL A 17 18.36 -11.77 -6.58
CA VAL A 17 17.11 -12.22 -5.96
C VAL A 17 17.32 -13.26 -4.85
N SER A 18 18.57 -13.53 -4.45
CA SER A 18 18.88 -14.53 -3.43
C SER A 18 18.21 -14.28 -2.09
N VAL A 19 17.92 -13.01 -1.73
CA VAL A 19 17.16 -12.64 -0.52
C VAL A 19 15.75 -13.25 -0.49
N ALA A 20 15.16 -13.53 -1.66
CA ALA A 20 13.83 -14.13 -1.75
C ALA A 20 13.79 -15.55 -1.17
N ILE A 21 14.89 -16.31 -1.26
CA ILE A 21 14.98 -17.70 -0.77
C ILE A 21 14.84 -17.76 0.76
N PRO A 22 15.69 -17.11 1.57
CA PRO A 22 15.55 -17.15 3.02
C PRO A 22 14.29 -16.41 3.51
N LEU A 23 13.80 -15.39 2.79
CA LEU A 23 12.47 -14.81 3.06
C LEU A 23 11.34 -15.83 2.86
N PHE A 24 11.42 -16.65 1.81
CA PHE A 24 10.47 -17.73 1.57
C PHE A 24 10.55 -18.80 2.66
N ILE A 25 11.75 -19.17 3.11
CA ILE A 25 11.91 -20.08 4.24
C ILE A 25 11.30 -19.48 5.52
N LEU A 26 11.51 -18.18 5.79
CA LEU A 26 10.84 -17.50 6.91
C LEU A 26 9.30 -17.59 6.79
N ALA A 27 8.74 -17.40 5.60
CA ALA A 27 7.31 -17.53 5.35
C ALA A 27 6.79 -18.98 5.53
N VAL A 28 7.58 -19.99 5.16
CA VAL A 28 7.30 -21.41 5.43
C VAL A 28 7.30 -21.68 6.94
N LEU A 29 8.28 -21.14 7.68
CA LEU A 29 8.35 -21.32 9.13
C LEU A 29 7.22 -20.61 9.88
N LEU A 30 6.58 -19.60 9.28
CA LEU A 30 5.39 -18.97 9.84
C LEU A 30 4.13 -19.84 9.69
N GLN A 31 4.13 -20.86 8.83
CA GLN A 31 2.96 -21.70 8.61
C GLN A 31 2.54 -22.45 9.89
N PRO A 32 1.23 -22.56 10.19
CA PRO A 32 0.74 -23.22 11.41
C PRO A 32 1.15 -24.69 11.54
N SER A 33 1.44 -25.36 10.42
CA SER A 33 1.89 -26.75 10.35
C SER A 33 3.28 -26.96 10.96
N VAL A 34 4.11 -25.92 11.04
CA VAL A 34 5.44 -25.97 11.66
C VAL A 34 5.30 -25.76 13.16
N SER A 35 5.93 -26.66 13.95
CA SER A 35 5.89 -26.59 15.41
C SER A 35 6.43 -25.26 15.92
N ALA A 36 5.78 -24.68 16.95
CA ALA A 36 6.10 -23.35 17.45
C ALA A 36 7.56 -23.23 17.92
N ARG A 37 8.07 -24.26 18.61
CA ARG A 37 9.44 -24.29 19.14
C ARG A 37 10.48 -24.32 18.00
N THR A 38 10.29 -25.18 17.00
CA THR A 38 11.20 -25.28 15.84
C THR A 38 11.11 -24.04 14.98
N SER A 39 9.90 -23.58 14.67
CA SER A 39 9.65 -22.34 13.92
C SER A 39 10.41 -21.16 14.54
N ARG A 40 10.24 -20.90 15.84
CA ARG A 40 10.87 -19.76 16.50
C ARG A 40 12.40 -19.81 16.44
N ARG A 41 13.01 -20.97 16.72
CA ARG A 41 14.47 -21.11 16.69
C ARG A 41 15.03 -20.88 15.29
N LEU A 42 14.43 -21.50 14.27
CA LEU A 42 14.87 -21.35 12.89
C LEU A 42 14.63 -19.94 12.34
N ARG A 43 13.50 -19.31 12.69
CA ARG A 43 13.21 -17.92 12.30
C ARG A 43 14.22 -16.94 12.89
N LEU A 44 14.59 -17.11 14.17
CA LEU A 44 15.62 -16.28 14.80
C LEU A 44 17.01 -16.52 14.18
N ALA A 45 17.35 -17.78 13.86
CA ALA A 45 18.61 -18.09 13.19
C ALA A 45 18.70 -17.50 11.76
N LEU A 46 17.58 -17.49 11.03
CA LEU A 46 17.51 -16.93 9.67
C LEU A 46 17.35 -15.41 9.64
N LEU A 47 16.90 -14.78 10.72
CA LEU A 47 16.62 -13.34 10.78
C LEU A 47 17.82 -12.51 10.33
N VAL A 48 18.96 -12.69 11.00
CA VAL A 48 20.17 -11.90 10.75
C VAL A 48 20.71 -12.08 9.33
N PRO A 49 20.96 -13.31 8.82
CA PRO A 49 21.46 -13.45 7.46
C PRO A 49 20.48 -12.93 6.41
N THR A 50 19.16 -13.09 6.62
CA THR A 50 18.15 -12.55 5.69
C THR A 50 18.14 -11.02 5.72
N ALA A 51 18.22 -10.40 6.90
CA ALA A 51 18.26 -8.95 7.04
C ALA A 51 19.52 -8.34 6.41
N VAL A 52 20.68 -8.99 6.61
CA VAL A 52 21.96 -8.58 6.00
C VAL A 52 21.90 -8.71 4.48
N LEU A 53 21.38 -9.82 3.94
CA LEU A 53 21.17 -9.98 2.51
C LEU A 53 20.22 -8.90 1.97
N GLY A 54 19.10 -8.65 2.65
CA GLY A 54 18.16 -7.59 2.30
C GLY A 54 18.82 -6.22 2.22
N TRP A 55 19.65 -5.87 3.21
CA TRP A 55 20.40 -4.61 3.26
C TRP A 55 21.44 -4.46 2.15
N ILE A 56 22.28 -5.49 1.94
CA ILE A 56 23.44 -5.41 1.02
C ILE A 56 23.03 -5.53 -0.44
N SER A 57 21.91 -6.20 -0.74
CA SER A 57 21.49 -6.52 -2.10
C SER A 57 21.58 -5.37 -3.11
N PRO A 58 21.04 -4.16 -2.85
CA PRO A 58 21.05 -3.07 -3.83
C PRO A 58 22.42 -2.38 -3.96
N PHE A 59 23.33 -2.60 -3.01
CA PHE A 59 24.69 -2.08 -3.09
C PHE A 59 25.60 -3.01 -3.88
N ARG A 60 25.34 -4.33 -3.82
CA ARG A 60 26.19 -5.36 -4.44
C ARG A 60 25.71 -5.82 -5.80
N TRP A 61 24.39 -5.94 -5.99
CA TRP A 61 23.80 -6.43 -7.23
C TRP A 61 22.84 -5.37 -7.75
N ARG A 62 23.30 -4.60 -8.71
CA ARG A 62 22.56 -3.50 -9.31
C ARG A 62 22.84 -3.45 -10.80
N ILE A 63 22.12 -2.59 -11.49
CA ILE A 63 22.35 -2.34 -12.90
C ILE A 63 23.63 -1.50 -13.01
N GLU A 64 24.57 -1.99 -13.82
CA GLU A 64 25.83 -1.31 -14.13
C GLU A 64 25.85 -0.90 -15.61
N PRO A 65 26.52 0.20 -15.95
CA PRO A 65 27.21 1.11 -15.03
C PRO A 65 26.23 2.04 -14.28
N VAL A 66 26.52 2.32 -13.00
CA VAL A 66 25.64 3.08 -12.10
C VAL A 66 25.23 4.44 -12.69
N GLU A 67 26.17 5.15 -13.32
CA GLU A 67 25.96 6.50 -13.86
C GLU A 67 24.83 6.59 -14.90
N PHE A 68 24.50 5.49 -15.57
CA PHE A 68 23.41 5.41 -16.55
C PHE A 68 22.14 4.76 -16.01
N ALA A 69 22.14 4.30 -14.76
CA ALA A 69 21.09 3.46 -14.20
C ALA A 69 20.52 3.93 -12.85
N ILE A 70 20.79 5.17 -12.42
CA ILE A 70 20.36 5.71 -11.13
C ILE A 70 18.85 5.52 -10.91
N THR A 71 18.00 5.91 -11.86
CA THR A 71 16.54 5.77 -11.71
C THR A 71 16.09 4.31 -11.60
N ALA A 72 16.71 3.41 -12.36
CA ALA A 72 16.40 1.99 -12.32
C ALA A 72 16.89 1.34 -11.02
N ASN A 73 18.09 1.72 -10.56
CA ASN A 73 18.67 1.26 -9.29
C ASN A 73 17.92 1.80 -8.08
N PHE A 74 17.31 3.00 -8.14
CA PHE A 74 16.42 3.49 -7.09
C PHE A 74 15.22 2.55 -6.87
N ARG A 75 14.62 2.06 -7.95
CA ARG A 75 13.49 1.12 -7.88
C ARG A 75 13.89 -0.23 -7.32
N TRP A 76 15.09 -0.69 -7.61
CA TRP A 76 15.64 -1.88 -6.99
C TRP A 76 15.93 -1.63 -5.49
N GLY A 77 16.54 -0.49 -5.19
CA GLY A 77 16.92 -0.04 -3.85
C GLY A 77 15.75 0.14 -2.89
N ILE A 78 14.57 0.56 -3.35
CA ILE A 78 13.41 0.79 -2.48
C ILE A 78 12.88 -0.50 -1.82
N PHE A 79 13.04 -1.65 -2.48
CA PHE A 79 12.57 -2.93 -1.94
C PHE A 79 13.54 -3.55 -0.92
N SER A 80 14.81 -3.15 -0.92
CA SER A 80 15.81 -3.64 0.03
C SER A 80 15.47 -3.37 1.50
N PRO A 81 15.16 -2.13 1.93
CA PRO A 81 14.69 -1.86 3.27
C PRO A 81 13.40 -2.63 3.59
N TYR A 82 12.52 -2.83 2.60
CA TYR A 82 11.32 -3.64 2.77
C TYR A 82 11.63 -5.12 3.06
N PHE A 83 12.56 -5.72 2.32
CA PHE A 83 13.02 -7.09 2.57
C PHE A 83 13.68 -7.23 3.94
N LEU A 84 14.49 -6.25 4.36
CA LEU A 84 15.04 -6.21 5.72
C LEU A 84 13.92 -6.15 6.76
N MET A 85 12.93 -5.27 6.58
CA MET A 85 11.81 -5.16 7.50
C MET A 85 10.99 -6.46 7.55
N LEU A 86 10.75 -7.11 6.42
CA LEU A 86 10.11 -8.43 6.40
C LEU A 86 10.94 -9.47 7.16
N ALA A 87 12.26 -9.49 6.97
CA ALA A 87 13.15 -10.41 7.67
C ALA A 87 13.09 -10.21 9.19
N VAL A 88 13.15 -8.97 9.65
CA VAL A 88 13.04 -8.63 11.08
C VAL A 88 11.65 -8.98 11.60
N TRP A 89 10.59 -8.62 10.89
CA TRP A 89 9.22 -8.90 11.32
C TRP A 89 8.95 -10.40 11.39
N PHE A 90 9.19 -11.14 10.31
CA PHE A 90 8.97 -12.58 10.25
C PHE A 90 9.90 -13.32 11.20
N GLY A 91 11.16 -12.88 11.32
CA GLY A 91 12.14 -13.46 12.24
C GLY A 91 11.77 -13.30 13.71
N ALA A 92 11.35 -12.09 14.11
CA ALA A 92 11.08 -11.73 15.50
C ALA A 92 9.64 -11.98 15.95
N MET A 93 8.71 -12.30 15.04
CA MET A 93 7.29 -12.48 15.34
C MET A 93 7.05 -13.50 16.47
N GLY A 94 6.26 -13.10 17.47
CA GLY A 94 5.85 -13.95 18.58
C GLY A 94 4.82 -15.00 18.18
N GLU A 95 4.65 -16.06 18.98
CA GLU A 95 3.73 -17.15 18.64
C GLU A 95 2.26 -16.73 18.64
N THR A 96 1.88 -15.86 19.58
CA THR A 96 0.52 -15.29 19.64
C THR A 96 0.24 -14.45 18.40
N GLU A 97 1.20 -13.62 17.98
CA GLU A 97 1.09 -12.79 16.77
C GLU A 97 1.04 -13.67 15.51
N ARG A 98 1.88 -14.70 15.41
CA ARG A 98 1.88 -15.69 14.33
C ARG A 98 0.49 -16.30 14.15
N LYS A 99 -0.14 -16.77 15.23
CA LYS A 99 -1.47 -17.39 15.17
C LYS A 99 -2.58 -16.41 14.81
N ASN A 100 -2.50 -15.18 15.31
CA ASN A 100 -3.59 -14.21 15.17
C ASN A 100 -3.52 -13.38 13.89
N GLU A 101 -2.32 -13.10 13.37
CA GLU A 101 -2.14 -12.18 12.24
C GLU A 101 -1.90 -12.90 10.91
N MET A 102 -1.23 -14.06 10.94
CA MET A 102 -0.92 -14.85 9.73
C MET A 102 -2.04 -15.83 9.37
N ALA A 103 -3.18 -15.75 10.07
CA ALA A 103 -4.36 -16.54 9.73
C ALA A 103 -5.02 -16.02 8.45
N TRP A 104 -5.13 -16.88 7.45
CA TRP A 104 -5.93 -16.61 6.24
C TRP A 104 -7.43 -16.65 6.56
N LEU A 105 -8.14 -15.56 6.28
CA LEU A 105 -9.59 -15.42 6.47
C LEU A 105 -10.35 -15.62 5.15
N GLY A 106 -9.74 -15.20 4.03
CA GLY A 106 -10.38 -15.10 2.71
C GLY A 106 -11.44 -13.99 2.66
N PHE A 107 -12.27 -13.97 1.62
CA PHE A 107 -13.19 -12.85 1.33
C PHE A 107 -14.68 -13.21 1.33
N ASP A 108 -15.07 -14.41 1.75
CA ASP A 108 -16.44 -14.92 1.57
C ASP A 108 -17.47 -14.36 2.57
N GLY A 109 -17.17 -13.24 3.23
CA GLY A 109 -18.08 -12.45 4.07
C GLY A 109 -18.51 -13.10 5.40
N LYS A 110 -18.82 -14.41 5.42
CA LYS A 110 -19.23 -15.16 6.61
C LYS A 110 -18.12 -15.23 7.67
N ALA A 111 -16.85 -15.30 7.23
CA ALA A 111 -15.71 -15.33 8.14
C ALA A 111 -15.39 -13.95 8.75
N GLU A 112 -15.56 -12.87 7.98
CA GLU A 112 -15.33 -11.49 8.45
C GLU A 112 -16.44 -11.01 9.38
N LYS A 113 -17.72 -11.25 9.04
CA LYS A 113 -18.88 -10.92 9.90
C LYS A 113 -18.82 -11.64 11.25
N LYS A 114 -18.40 -12.92 11.25
CA LYS A 114 -18.29 -13.75 12.46
C LYS A 114 -17.03 -13.43 13.30
N ALA A 115 -15.92 -13.08 12.66
CA ALA A 115 -14.72 -12.55 13.36
C ALA A 115 -15.00 -11.21 14.06
N LEU A 116 -15.97 -10.45 13.60
CA LEU A 116 -16.44 -9.21 14.21
C LEU A 116 -17.47 -9.43 15.33
N GLY A 117 -17.81 -10.68 15.68
CA GLY A 117 -18.79 -10.98 16.74
C GLY A 117 -20.22 -10.54 16.40
N VAL A 118 -20.53 -10.34 15.13
CA VAL A 118 -21.91 -10.10 14.68
C VAL A 118 -22.58 -11.47 14.63
N ASP A 119 -23.28 -11.83 15.70
CA ASP A 119 -24.15 -13.00 15.69
C ASP A 119 -25.14 -12.87 14.53
N GLU A 120 -25.23 -13.92 13.72
CA GLU A 120 -26.36 -14.07 12.80
C GLU A 120 -27.59 -14.22 13.68
N GLY A 121 -28.27 -13.09 13.92
CA GLY A 121 -29.52 -13.05 14.64
C GLY A 121 -30.45 -14.13 14.12
N SER A 122 -30.97 -14.91 15.07
CA SER A 122 -32.01 -15.89 14.90
C SER A 122 -33.14 -15.37 14.01
N THR A 123 -33.19 -15.78 12.75
CA THR A 123 -34.48 -15.95 12.08
C THR A 123 -35.00 -17.32 12.51
N GLY A 124 -35.98 -17.26 13.40
CA GLY A 124 -36.57 -18.40 14.09
C GLY A 124 -37.28 -19.42 13.20
N HIS A 125 -37.64 -20.50 13.90
CA HIS A 125 -38.37 -21.68 13.47
C HIS A 125 -39.50 -21.46 12.45
N GLY A 126 -39.48 -22.28 11.40
CA GLY A 126 -40.36 -23.45 11.31
C GLY A 126 -41.86 -23.21 11.10
N THR A 127 -42.32 -23.45 9.88
CA THR A 127 -43.51 -24.28 9.65
C THR A 127 -43.39 -24.97 8.29
N ALA A 128 -43.36 -26.29 8.33
CA ALA A 128 -43.56 -27.16 7.18
C ALA A 128 -45.06 -27.19 6.84
N MET A 129 -45.43 -26.99 5.58
CA MET A 129 -46.66 -27.55 5.02
C MET A 129 -46.53 -27.77 3.51
N LYS A 130 -47.24 -28.80 3.06
CA LYS A 130 -47.13 -29.59 1.83
C LYS A 130 -47.53 -28.89 0.52
N GLU A 131 -47.01 -29.46 -0.57
CA GLU A 131 -47.56 -29.63 -1.93
C GLU A 131 -48.93 -29.02 -2.27
N ASN A 132 -49.01 -28.26 -3.38
CA ASN A 132 -49.63 -28.75 -4.64
C ASN A 132 -49.57 -27.72 -5.79
N GLY A 133 -49.18 -28.21 -6.97
CA GLY A 133 -49.84 -28.08 -8.28
C GLY A 133 -50.37 -26.75 -8.84
N ASN A 134 -49.76 -26.36 -9.97
CA ASN A 134 -50.35 -25.88 -11.23
C ASN A 134 -51.01 -24.48 -11.41
N ALA A 135 -50.53 -23.86 -12.50
CA ALA A 135 -51.24 -23.15 -13.56
C ALA A 135 -51.65 -21.66 -13.41
N GLU A 136 -50.95 -20.87 -14.23
CA GLU A 136 -51.48 -19.92 -15.23
C GLU A 136 -51.99 -18.50 -14.90
N LEU A 137 -51.49 -17.59 -15.78
CA LEU A 137 -52.08 -16.37 -16.36
C LEU A 137 -51.82 -14.98 -15.71
N ARG A 138 -51.32 -14.11 -16.60
CA ARG A 138 -50.93 -12.69 -16.51
C ARG A 138 -52.16 -11.74 -16.45
N PRO A 139 -52.03 -10.41 -16.76
CA PRO A 139 -51.46 -9.29 -16.01
C PRO A 139 -52.44 -8.09 -15.89
N ARG A 140 -52.18 -7.06 -15.05
CA ARG A 140 -52.55 -5.66 -15.41
C ARG A 140 -51.93 -4.60 -14.50
N ALA A 141 -51.53 -3.51 -15.16
CA ALA A 141 -51.10 -2.24 -14.61
C ALA A 141 -52.30 -1.29 -14.40
N ASN A 142 -52.19 -0.35 -13.44
CA ASN A 142 -52.36 1.12 -13.63
C ASN A 142 -52.61 1.87 -12.30
N GLY A 143 -51.96 3.05 -12.19
CA GLY A 143 -52.32 4.28 -11.42
C GLY A 143 -52.63 4.16 -9.92
N THR A 144 -52.49 5.16 -9.06
CA THR A 144 -52.19 6.59 -9.22
C THR A 144 -51.83 7.17 -7.84
N LEU A 145 -51.22 8.36 -7.85
CA LEU A 145 -50.82 9.22 -6.70
C LEU A 145 -51.94 9.48 -5.66
N VAL A 146 -51.53 9.88 -4.44
CA VAL A 146 -52.01 11.05 -3.65
C VAL A 146 -51.79 10.84 -2.11
N ALA A 147 -51.20 11.83 -1.44
CA ALA A 147 -51.19 12.05 0.04
C ALA A 147 -52.36 13.01 0.41
N PRO A 148 -52.63 13.51 1.65
CA PRO A 148 -52.04 13.28 2.99
C PRO A 148 -53.06 13.27 4.20
N LYS A 149 -52.52 13.11 5.43
CA LYS A 149 -52.89 13.85 6.70
C LYS A 149 -54.12 13.40 7.57
N PRO A 150 -54.33 13.94 8.80
CA PRO A 150 -54.07 13.29 10.12
C PRO A 150 -55.28 13.30 11.11
N ARG A 151 -55.14 12.81 12.36
CA ARG A 151 -55.96 13.15 13.57
C ARG A 151 -55.50 12.36 14.84
N PRO A 152 -56.00 12.60 16.08
CA PRO A 152 -55.93 13.79 16.95
C PRO A 152 -55.52 13.44 18.43
N VAL A 153 -55.64 14.40 19.35
CA VAL A 153 -55.21 14.39 20.77
C VAL A 153 -56.40 14.45 21.76
N SER A 154 -56.17 13.95 22.99
CA SER A 154 -56.82 14.26 24.31
C SER A 154 -58.03 13.41 24.76
N PRO A 155 -58.42 13.34 26.08
CA PRO A 155 -57.87 13.97 27.32
C PRO A 155 -57.77 13.07 28.60
N LEU A 156 -57.34 13.71 29.71
CA LEU A 156 -57.16 13.29 31.12
C LEU A 156 -58.41 12.82 31.90
N ALA A 157 -58.20 12.00 32.96
CA ALA A 157 -58.78 12.15 34.32
C ALA A 157 -58.04 11.28 35.38
N SER A 158 -58.01 11.70 36.64
CA SER A 158 -57.49 11.03 37.85
C SER A 158 -58.60 11.03 38.94
N PRO A 159 -58.40 10.69 40.24
CA PRO A 159 -57.55 9.68 40.94
C PRO A 159 -58.35 8.84 42.00
N ALA A 160 -57.74 7.84 42.65
CA ALA A 160 -58.12 7.37 43.99
C ALA A 160 -56.95 6.66 44.73
N LEU A 161 -56.91 6.85 46.05
CA LEU A 161 -55.86 6.54 47.03
C LEU A 161 -55.96 5.14 47.67
N SER A 162 -54.82 4.60 48.12
CA SER A 162 -54.71 3.91 49.43
C SER A 162 -53.24 3.82 49.92
N LEU A 163 -53.03 4.18 51.19
CA LEU A 163 -51.77 4.26 51.95
C LEU A 163 -51.33 2.93 52.60
N VAL A 164 -50.02 2.82 52.91
CA VAL A 164 -49.34 2.35 54.16
C VAL A 164 -47.84 2.14 53.77
N SER A 165 -46.92 3.07 54.04
CA SER A 165 -46.14 3.38 55.27
C SER A 165 -44.99 2.41 55.60
N ASN A 166 -43.74 2.85 55.33
CA ASN A 166 -42.59 3.00 56.25
C ASN A 166 -41.31 3.31 55.44
N SER A 167 -40.93 4.59 55.34
CA SER A 167 -39.83 5.28 56.08
C SER A 167 -38.44 4.75 55.72
N SER A 168 -37.49 5.50 55.13
CA SER A 168 -37.11 6.93 55.25
C SER A 168 -36.31 7.34 53.97
N LEU A 169 -36.59 8.45 53.25
CA LEU A 169 -36.41 9.90 53.54
C LEU A 169 -34.90 10.25 53.63
N ASN A 170 -34.26 11.10 52.81
CA ASN A 170 -34.59 12.40 52.16
C ASN A 170 -33.51 12.69 51.08
N ASP A 171 -33.58 13.55 50.07
CA ASP A 171 -34.52 14.57 49.57
C ASP A 171 -34.22 14.77 48.07
N GLN A 172 -35.25 14.79 47.22
CA GLN A 172 -35.18 15.31 45.84
C GLN A 172 -36.02 16.59 45.76
N LEU A 173 -35.45 17.65 45.20
CA LEU A 173 -36.21 18.71 44.51
C LEU A 173 -36.31 18.35 43.01
N PRO A 174 -37.41 18.71 42.32
CA PRO A 174 -37.70 18.23 40.98
C PRO A 174 -37.00 19.04 39.86
N THR A 175 -36.78 18.31 38.77
CA THR A 175 -36.10 18.61 37.50
C THR A 175 -36.57 19.86 36.71
N PRO A 176 -35.85 20.20 35.62
CA PRO A 176 -36.45 19.88 34.32
C PRO A 176 -35.59 18.96 33.42
N SER A 177 -36.34 18.19 32.64
CA SER A 177 -36.07 17.12 31.67
C SER A 177 -34.73 17.01 30.90
N PRO A 178 -34.41 15.78 30.46
CA PRO A 178 -33.11 15.41 29.91
C PRO A 178 -32.90 15.91 28.48
N SER A 179 -31.79 16.62 28.29
CA SER A 179 -31.12 16.67 26.98
C SER A 179 -30.68 15.26 26.59
N PRO A 180 -30.69 14.89 25.29
CA PRO A 180 -30.33 13.55 24.85
C PRO A 180 -28.90 13.19 25.29
N PRO A 181 -28.60 11.92 25.61
CA PRO A 181 -27.29 11.53 26.11
C PRO A 181 -26.21 11.88 25.09
N VAL A 182 -25.36 12.83 25.47
CA VAL A 182 -24.10 13.16 24.82
C VAL A 182 -23.23 11.90 24.91
N GLY A 183 -23.25 11.09 23.85
CA GLY A 183 -22.28 10.02 23.69
C GLY A 183 -20.87 10.61 23.70
N PRO A 184 -19.87 9.96 24.32
CA PRO A 184 -18.51 10.46 24.34
C PRO A 184 -17.99 10.59 22.89
N VAL A 185 -17.85 11.83 22.43
CA VAL A 185 -17.30 12.18 21.13
C VAL A 185 -15.82 11.79 21.12
N GLN A 186 -15.52 10.60 20.60
CA GLN A 186 -14.15 10.20 20.30
C GLN A 186 -13.64 11.05 19.13
N PRO A 187 -12.52 11.79 19.29
CA PRO A 187 -11.88 12.44 18.15
C PRO A 187 -11.39 11.35 17.18
N PRO A 188 -11.53 11.52 15.86
CA PRO A 188 -11.03 10.58 14.87
C PRO A 188 -9.51 10.52 15.02
N SER A 189 -9.06 9.42 15.61
CA SER A 189 -7.67 9.08 15.74
C SER A 189 -7.17 8.62 14.36
N VAL A 190 -5.91 8.89 14.04
CA VAL A 190 -5.17 8.37 12.86
C VAL A 190 -5.02 6.84 12.89
N VAL A 191 -5.74 6.19 13.81
CA VAL A 191 -5.54 4.85 14.33
C VAL A 191 -6.88 4.13 14.53
N ASP A 192 -7.94 4.48 13.80
CA ASP A 192 -9.19 3.70 13.84
C ASP A 192 -9.12 2.41 13.00
N ALA A 193 -8.00 1.69 13.13
CA ALA A 193 -8.05 0.24 13.18
C ALA A 193 -7.58 -0.14 14.58
N PRO A 194 -8.44 -0.68 15.48
CA PRO A 194 -7.95 -1.25 16.72
C PRO A 194 -6.87 -2.28 16.40
N PRO A 195 -5.88 -2.51 17.30
CA PRO A 195 -5.11 -3.75 17.23
C PRO A 195 -6.10 -4.90 17.08
N SER A 196 -5.81 -5.81 16.15
CA SER A 196 -6.60 -7.02 15.92
C SER A 196 -6.51 -7.94 17.15
N SER A 197 -7.17 -7.57 18.24
CA SER A 197 -7.68 -8.55 19.20
C SER A 197 -8.99 -9.10 18.64
N VAL A 198 -8.93 -9.65 17.41
CA VAL A 198 -9.93 -10.63 17.02
C VAL A 198 -9.59 -11.84 17.87
N ASN A 199 -10.54 -12.29 18.70
CA ASN A 199 -10.47 -13.62 19.29
C ASN A 199 -10.67 -14.63 18.14
N VAL A 200 -9.60 -14.86 17.36
CA VAL A 200 -9.51 -15.85 16.29
C VAL A 200 -9.53 -17.33 16.76
N PRO A 201 -9.32 -17.72 18.06
CA PRO A 201 -9.12 -19.15 18.40
C PRO A 201 -10.23 -20.09 17.89
N THR A 202 -11.47 -19.62 17.79
CA THR A 202 -12.62 -20.45 17.41
C THR A 202 -12.83 -20.62 15.90
N LEU A 203 -12.22 -19.78 15.03
CA LEU A 203 -12.54 -19.77 13.60
C LEU A 203 -11.46 -20.35 12.68
N THR A 204 -10.17 -20.18 12.99
CA THR A 204 -9.11 -20.97 12.33
C THR A 204 -9.28 -22.45 12.61
N SER A 205 -9.92 -22.82 13.73
CA SER A 205 -10.28 -24.20 14.02
C SER A 205 -11.31 -24.75 13.04
N ARG A 206 -12.30 -23.97 12.55
CA ARG A 206 -13.47 -24.52 11.82
C ARG A 206 -13.39 -24.54 10.29
N LYS A 207 -12.75 -23.54 9.63
CA LYS A 207 -12.43 -23.65 8.18
C LYS A 207 -11.28 -24.64 7.92
N ASN A 208 -10.40 -24.84 8.90
CA ASN A 208 -9.47 -25.96 8.90
C ASN A 208 -10.16 -27.27 9.34
N ALA A 209 -11.21 -27.25 10.17
CA ALA A 209 -11.93 -28.47 10.58
C ALA A 209 -12.61 -29.20 9.42
N THR A 210 -13.01 -28.51 8.34
CA THR A 210 -13.54 -29.18 7.14
C THR A 210 -12.46 -29.90 6.31
N ARG A 211 -11.18 -29.71 6.63
CA ARG A 211 -10.07 -30.41 5.96
C ARG A 211 -9.43 -31.41 6.91
N SER A 212 -9.16 -32.61 6.39
CA SER A 212 -8.45 -33.65 7.12
C SER A 212 -7.10 -33.13 7.61
N TYR A 213 -6.64 -33.61 8.77
CA TYR A 213 -5.32 -33.32 9.32
C TYR A 213 -4.22 -33.55 8.25
N SER A 214 -4.30 -34.63 7.48
CA SER A 214 -3.35 -34.93 6.38
C SER A 214 -3.30 -33.83 5.31
N GLN A 215 -4.44 -33.22 4.96
CA GLN A 215 -4.51 -32.15 3.96
C GLN A 215 -3.93 -30.83 4.47
N ARG A 216 -3.95 -30.58 5.78
CA ARG A 216 -3.34 -29.37 6.39
C ARG A 216 -1.82 -29.48 6.50
N HIS A 217 -1.31 -30.71 6.63
CA HIS A 217 0.12 -30.98 6.77
C HIS A 217 0.80 -31.38 5.46
N HIS A 218 0.10 -31.30 4.32
CA HIS A 218 0.68 -31.63 3.02
C HIS A 218 1.80 -30.63 2.64
N PRO A 219 3.02 -31.10 2.31
CA PRO A 219 4.19 -30.23 2.11
C PRO A 219 3.98 -29.20 0.99
N LEU A 220 3.41 -29.62 -0.16
CA LEU A 220 3.12 -28.68 -1.25
C LEU A 220 2.15 -27.56 -0.83
N ARG A 221 1.23 -27.85 0.09
CA ARG A 221 0.28 -26.84 0.57
C ARG A 221 0.97 -25.80 1.43
N ILE A 222 1.88 -26.22 2.30
CA ILE A 222 2.71 -25.33 3.12
C ILE A 222 3.52 -24.39 2.22
N LEU A 223 4.13 -24.93 1.15
CA LEU A 223 4.88 -24.14 0.18
C LEU A 223 3.99 -23.14 -0.58
N LEU A 224 2.80 -23.56 -1.00
CA LEU A 224 1.85 -22.68 -1.69
C LEU A 224 1.31 -21.57 -0.77
N ASP A 225 0.98 -21.89 0.49
CA ASP A 225 0.49 -20.91 1.45
C ASP A 225 1.61 -19.92 1.86
N ALA A 226 2.88 -20.36 1.88
CA ALA A 226 4.04 -19.50 2.07
C ALA A 226 4.30 -18.59 0.85
N ALA A 227 4.17 -19.14 -0.36
CA ALA A 227 4.27 -18.35 -1.60
C ALA A 227 3.17 -17.29 -1.65
N HIS A 228 1.95 -17.67 -1.27
CA HIS A 228 0.81 -16.76 -1.17
C HIS A 228 1.03 -15.68 -0.11
N LEU A 229 1.59 -16.01 1.05
CA LEU A 229 1.89 -15.02 2.09
C LEU A 229 2.89 -13.95 1.58
N LEU A 230 3.93 -14.36 0.84
CA LEU A 230 4.89 -13.42 0.28
C LEU A 230 4.35 -12.61 -0.90
N SER A 231 3.49 -13.21 -1.73
CA SER A 231 2.88 -12.54 -2.88
C SER A 231 1.70 -11.64 -2.49
N ALA A 232 1.07 -11.89 -1.34
CA ALA A 232 0.03 -11.06 -0.75
C ALA A 232 0.62 -9.76 -0.19
N MET A 233 1.07 -8.87 -1.08
CA MET A 233 1.88 -7.67 -0.79
C MET A 233 1.32 -6.72 0.29
N ARG A 234 0.08 -6.91 0.74
CA ARG A 234 -0.62 -6.07 1.72
C ARG A 234 -1.23 -6.87 2.88
N MET A 235 -0.94 -8.17 2.98
CA MET A 235 -1.65 -9.09 3.88
C MET A 235 -3.17 -9.13 3.63
N ILE A 236 -3.64 -8.74 2.43
CA ILE A 236 -5.08 -8.73 2.11
C ILE A 236 -5.63 -10.14 2.21
N GLY A 237 -6.74 -10.31 2.92
CA GLY A 237 -7.34 -11.62 3.20
C GLY A 237 -6.73 -12.33 4.42
N TYR A 238 -5.64 -11.81 5.00
CA TYR A 238 -5.12 -12.26 6.29
C TYR A 238 -5.67 -11.40 7.45
N ALA A 239 -5.71 -11.99 8.65
CA ALA A 239 -6.20 -11.32 9.84
C ALA A 239 -5.39 -10.09 10.27
N GLY A 240 -4.08 -10.05 9.98
CA GLY A 240 -3.22 -8.89 10.17
C GLY A 240 -3.32 -7.83 9.07
N GLY A 241 -4.09 -8.09 8.01
CA GLY A 241 -4.26 -7.20 6.86
C GLY A 241 -5.31 -6.10 7.04
N PRO A 242 -5.43 -5.20 6.06
CA PRO A 242 -6.50 -4.22 6.00
C PRO A 242 -7.87 -4.89 5.82
N ARG A 243 -8.92 -4.31 6.42
CA ARG A 243 -10.30 -4.82 6.30
C ARG A 243 -10.82 -4.63 4.88
N ALA A 244 -11.68 -5.52 4.42
CA ALA A 244 -12.21 -5.45 3.05
C ALA A 244 -12.94 -4.13 2.78
N ARG A 245 -13.65 -3.60 3.78
CA ARG A 245 -14.38 -2.32 3.72
C ARG A 245 -13.46 -1.08 3.61
N ASP A 246 -12.20 -1.20 4.02
CA ASP A 246 -11.23 -0.11 3.98
C ASP A 246 -10.43 -0.11 2.65
N LEU A 247 -10.65 -1.14 1.83
CA LEU A 247 -10.02 -1.29 0.52
C LEU A 247 -10.92 -0.71 -0.59
N PRO A 248 -10.33 -0.26 -1.70
CA PRO A 248 -11.09 0.04 -2.90
C PRO A 248 -11.94 -1.16 -3.32
N PRO A 249 -13.14 -0.94 -3.87
CA PRO A 249 -14.01 -2.02 -4.31
C PRO A 249 -13.30 -2.90 -5.33
N ALA A 250 -13.40 -4.22 -5.13
CA ALA A 250 -12.85 -5.19 -6.07
C ALA A 250 -13.67 -5.20 -7.39
N PRO A 251 -13.04 -5.52 -8.53
CA PRO A 251 -13.77 -5.72 -9.78
C PRO A 251 -14.81 -6.85 -9.66
N LYS A 252 -15.91 -6.74 -10.40
CA LYS A 252 -17.04 -7.69 -10.31
C LYS A 252 -16.72 -9.07 -10.89
N ASN A 253 -15.86 -9.12 -11.91
CA ASN A 253 -15.47 -10.35 -12.59
C ASN A 253 -14.09 -10.22 -13.27
N ASP A 254 -13.53 -11.35 -13.70
CA ASP A 254 -12.21 -11.44 -14.35
C ASP A 254 -12.06 -10.54 -15.59
N LYS A 255 -13.10 -10.44 -16.42
CA LYS A 255 -13.07 -9.60 -17.64
C LYS A 255 -12.93 -8.12 -17.29
N THR A 256 -13.74 -7.65 -16.35
CA THR A 256 -13.65 -6.28 -15.83
C THR A 256 -12.32 -6.04 -15.14
N PHE A 257 -11.83 -7.01 -14.36
CA PHE A 257 -10.51 -6.94 -13.74
C PHE A 257 -9.41 -6.71 -14.78
N LEU A 258 -9.29 -7.60 -15.79
CA LEU A 258 -8.21 -7.50 -16.78
C LEU A 258 -8.28 -6.19 -17.56
N ARG A 259 -9.48 -5.81 -18.04
CA ARG A 259 -9.69 -4.55 -18.76
C ARG A 259 -9.28 -3.34 -17.92
N ASP A 260 -9.79 -3.24 -16.70
CA ASP A 260 -9.55 -2.10 -15.83
C ASP A 260 -8.05 -2.01 -15.45
N ARG A 261 -7.37 -3.15 -15.29
CA ARG A 261 -5.92 -3.20 -15.02
C ARG A 261 -5.10 -2.79 -16.23
N LEU A 262 -5.44 -3.24 -17.44
CA LEU A 262 -4.76 -2.85 -18.68
C LEU A 262 -4.89 -1.34 -18.95
N VAL A 263 -6.10 -0.80 -18.84
CA VAL A 263 -6.35 0.65 -19.00
C VAL A 263 -5.58 1.43 -17.93
N ALA A 264 -5.61 1.00 -16.67
CA ALA A 264 -4.88 1.68 -15.61
C ALA A 264 -3.35 1.59 -15.77
N PHE A 265 -2.82 0.49 -16.32
CA PHE A 265 -1.41 0.30 -16.62
C PHE A 265 -0.95 1.24 -17.75
N TYR A 266 -1.69 1.28 -18.86
CA TYR A 266 -1.40 2.14 -20.00
C TYR A 266 -1.50 3.64 -19.66
N ASN A 267 -2.59 4.06 -19.02
CA ASN A 267 -2.75 5.47 -18.62
C ASN A 267 -1.67 5.91 -17.63
N ALA A 268 -1.27 5.03 -16.71
CA ALA A 268 -0.19 5.34 -15.78
C ALA A 268 1.16 5.49 -16.49
N HIS A 269 1.42 4.69 -17.54
CA HIS A 269 2.61 4.83 -18.38
C HIS A 269 2.68 6.17 -19.11
N LEU A 270 1.58 6.60 -19.75
CA LEU A 270 1.54 7.88 -20.46
C LEU A 270 1.88 9.06 -19.53
N VAL A 271 1.23 9.09 -18.36
CA VAL A 271 1.48 10.13 -17.34
C VAL A 271 2.91 10.05 -16.82
N SER A 272 3.43 8.84 -16.57
CA SER A 272 4.81 8.65 -16.11
C SER A 272 5.80 9.20 -17.13
N SER A 273 5.60 8.87 -18.41
CA SER A 273 6.50 9.26 -19.49
C SER A 273 6.49 10.77 -19.71
N ALA A 274 5.32 11.41 -19.64
CA ALA A 274 5.19 12.87 -19.68
C ALA A 274 5.92 13.54 -18.50
N CYS A 275 5.72 13.03 -17.27
CA CYS A 275 6.40 13.56 -16.08
C CYS A 275 7.93 13.41 -16.17
N LEU A 276 8.43 12.29 -16.69
CA LEU A 276 9.86 12.05 -16.87
C LEU A 276 10.45 12.93 -17.97
N ALA A 277 9.72 13.13 -19.08
CA ALA A 277 10.14 14.03 -20.13
C ALA A 277 10.29 15.47 -19.59
N LEU A 278 9.32 15.96 -18.81
CA LEU A 278 9.40 17.27 -18.16
C LEU A 278 10.59 17.38 -17.19
N GLN A 279 10.85 16.34 -16.40
CA GLN A 279 12.00 16.28 -15.50
C GLN A 279 13.33 16.30 -16.26
N VAL A 280 13.44 15.57 -17.38
CA VAL A 280 14.63 15.56 -18.25
C VAL A 280 14.83 16.93 -18.92
N LEU A 281 13.76 17.54 -19.42
CA LEU A 281 13.82 18.87 -20.04
C LEU A 281 14.22 19.96 -19.05
N ASP A 282 13.79 19.88 -17.78
CA ASP A 282 14.24 20.78 -16.71
C ASP A 282 15.72 20.55 -16.36
N ARG A 283 16.13 19.29 -16.17
CA ARG A 283 17.52 18.92 -15.89
C ARG A 283 18.48 19.45 -16.95
N ASP A 284 18.10 19.35 -18.22
CA ASP A 284 18.93 19.75 -19.35
C ASP A 284 18.77 21.26 -19.70
N GLY A 285 18.02 22.03 -18.91
CA GLY A 285 17.80 23.48 -19.10
C GLY A 285 16.92 23.86 -20.29
N VAL A 286 16.42 22.87 -21.03
CA VAL A 286 15.62 23.05 -22.25
C VAL A 286 14.26 23.66 -21.94
N LEU A 287 13.57 23.19 -20.89
CA LEU A 287 12.23 23.67 -20.56
C LEU A 287 12.25 25.15 -20.14
N ALA A 288 13.20 25.54 -19.28
CA ALA A 288 13.36 26.94 -18.86
C ALA A 288 13.68 27.85 -20.05
N SER A 289 14.54 27.40 -20.97
CA SER A 289 14.84 28.14 -22.21
C SER A 289 13.59 28.39 -23.04
N HIS A 290 12.75 27.36 -23.28
CA HIS A 290 11.50 27.52 -24.02
C HIS A 290 10.50 28.45 -23.31
N LEU A 291 10.37 28.33 -21.99
CA LEU A 291 9.48 29.18 -21.20
C LEU A 291 9.94 30.65 -21.18
N SER A 292 11.23 30.91 -21.34
CA SER A 292 11.79 32.27 -21.37
C SER A 292 11.37 33.10 -22.58
N HIS A 293 10.82 32.46 -23.62
CA HIS A 293 10.19 33.17 -24.73
C HIS A 293 8.87 33.86 -24.34
N ILE A 294 8.24 33.44 -23.24
CA ILE A 294 6.91 33.92 -22.80
C ILE A 294 6.98 34.56 -21.41
N LEU A 295 7.92 34.13 -20.56
CA LEU A 295 8.08 34.58 -19.18
C LEU A 295 9.47 35.21 -18.98
N PRO A 296 9.62 36.14 -18.01
CA PRO A 296 10.95 36.57 -17.56
C PRO A 296 11.83 35.38 -17.18
N HIS A 297 13.13 35.46 -17.45
CA HIS A 297 14.06 34.32 -17.28
C HIS A 297 13.95 33.65 -15.90
N ASP A 298 13.96 34.43 -14.82
CA ASP A 298 13.86 33.91 -13.45
C ASP A 298 12.52 33.20 -13.20
N ALA A 299 11.43 33.73 -13.75
CA ALA A 299 10.11 33.11 -13.67
C ALA A 299 10.06 31.80 -14.49
N ALA A 300 10.69 31.77 -15.68
CA ALA A 300 10.79 30.59 -16.51
C ALA A 300 11.56 29.46 -15.81
N VAL A 301 12.70 29.77 -15.20
CA VAL A 301 13.50 28.83 -14.38
C VAL A 301 12.69 28.34 -13.19
N PHE A 302 12.03 29.24 -12.46
CA PHE A 302 11.20 28.89 -11.31
C PHE A 302 10.04 27.95 -11.69
N VAL A 303 9.33 28.24 -12.78
CA VAL A 303 8.20 27.42 -13.28
C VAL A 303 8.70 26.06 -13.74
N SER A 304 9.78 26.01 -14.52
CA SER A 304 10.42 24.77 -14.97
C SER A 304 10.76 23.87 -13.78
N ALA A 305 11.50 24.41 -12.80
CA ALA A 305 11.93 23.66 -11.64
C ALA A 305 10.74 23.21 -10.77
N THR A 306 9.72 24.06 -10.60
CA THR A 306 8.52 23.71 -9.83
C THR A 306 7.74 22.58 -10.50
N LEU A 307 7.60 22.63 -11.84
CA LEU A 307 6.94 21.58 -12.60
C LEU A 307 7.69 20.25 -12.49
N ALA A 308 9.01 20.27 -12.65
CA ALA A 308 9.85 19.06 -12.50
C ALA A 308 9.72 18.45 -11.10
N ARG A 309 9.75 19.28 -10.04
CA ARG A 309 9.57 18.83 -8.64
C ARG A 309 8.20 18.23 -8.37
N LEU A 310 7.12 18.82 -8.92
CA LEU A 310 5.77 18.25 -8.85
C LEU A 310 5.69 16.91 -9.60
N CYS A 311 6.33 16.84 -10.76
CA CYS A 311 6.38 15.64 -11.58
C CYS A 311 7.08 14.46 -10.87
N ILE A 312 7.97 14.69 -9.89
CA ILE A 312 8.53 13.61 -9.06
C ILE A 312 7.42 12.87 -8.30
N GLY A 313 6.58 13.60 -7.55
CA GLY A 313 5.50 13.00 -6.78
C GLY A 313 4.48 12.28 -7.67
N VAL A 314 4.10 12.91 -8.78
CA VAL A 314 3.16 12.33 -9.76
C VAL A 314 3.76 11.09 -10.42
N SER A 315 5.01 11.15 -10.89
CA SER A 315 5.66 10.03 -11.57
C SER A 315 5.76 8.82 -10.64
N LEU A 316 6.14 8.99 -9.37
CA LEU A 316 6.20 7.88 -8.42
C LEU A 316 4.84 7.25 -8.18
N TRP A 317 3.81 8.07 -7.97
CA TRP A 317 2.45 7.59 -7.80
C TRP A 317 2.00 6.71 -8.97
N VAL A 318 2.19 7.19 -10.21
CA VAL A 318 1.79 6.42 -11.39
C VAL A 318 2.72 5.22 -11.64
N GLN A 319 4.01 5.33 -11.35
CA GLN A 319 4.94 4.20 -11.47
C GLN A 319 4.60 3.06 -10.52
N MET A 320 4.15 3.34 -9.30
CA MET A 320 3.61 2.32 -8.40
C MET A 320 2.35 1.66 -8.98
N LYS A 321 1.48 2.42 -9.67
CA LYS A 321 0.34 1.84 -10.39
C LYS A 321 0.79 0.94 -11.54
N ILE A 322 1.81 1.35 -12.30
CA ILE A 322 2.39 0.52 -13.38
C ILE A 322 2.87 -0.81 -12.78
N GLY A 323 3.71 -0.77 -11.75
CA GLY A 323 4.22 -1.97 -11.08
C GLY A 323 3.09 -2.87 -10.57
N PHE A 324 2.16 -2.32 -9.77
CA PHE A 324 1.08 -3.11 -9.19
C PHE A 324 0.12 -3.70 -10.23
N ASN A 325 -0.32 -2.91 -11.21
CA ASN A 325 -1.20 -3.43 -12.27
C ASN A 325 -0.48 -4.45 -13.15
N GLY A 326 0.80 -4.23 -13.46
CA GLY A 326 1.64 -5.17 -14.20
C GLY A 326 1.77 -6.51 -13.47
N PHE A 327 2.08 -6.50 -12.18
CA PHE A 327 2.11 -7.72 -11.36
C PHE A 327 0.75 -8.42 -11.30
N ALA A 328 -0.34 -7.66 -11.13
CA ALA A 328 -1.68 -8.23 -11.06
C ALA A 328 -2.11 -8.88 -12.39
N ILE A 329 -1.76 -8.27 -13.53
CA ILE A 329 -1.96 -8.86 -14.86
C ILE A 329 -1.09 -10.11 -15.02
N LEU A 330 0.19 -10.05 -14.64
CA LEU A 330 1.10 -11.19 -14.72
C LEU A 330 0.57 -12.38 -13.93
N PHE A 331 0.15 -12.19 -12.67
CA PHE A 331 -0.45 -13.27 -11.89
C PHE A 331 -1.73 -13.79 -12.55
N TYR A 332 -2.64 -12.91 -12.98
CA TYR A 332 -3.84 -13.36 -13.69
C TYR A 332 -3.52 -14.25 -14.91
N LEU A 333 -2.55 -13.84 -15.73
CA LEU A 333 -2.09 -14.60 -16.89
C LEU A 333 -1.41 -15.91 -16.49
N LEU A 334 -0.59 -15.93 -15.44
CA LEU A 334 0.02 -17.15 -14.91
C LEU A 334 -1.04 -18.15 -14.45
N HIS A 335 -2.03 -17.71 -13.68
CA HIS A 335 -3.12 -18.58 -13.24
C HIS A 335 -3.91 -19.18 -14.42
N ARG A 336 -4.23 -18.35 -15.43
CA ARG A 336 -4.92 -18.81 -16.65
C ARG A 336 -4.06 -19.75 -17.49
N GLY A 337 -2.79 -19.41 -17.68
CA GLY A 337 -1.82 -20.21 -18.43
C GLY A 337 -1.55 -21.57 -17.78
N THR A 338 -1.43 -21.61 -16.44
CA THR A 338 -1.31 -22.87 -15.69
C THR A 338 -2.53 -23.76 -15.92
N ASN A 339 -3.75 -23.21 -15.84
CA ASN A 339 -4.95 -24.02 -16.05
C ASN A 339 -5.05 -24.51 -17.51
N ALA A 340 -4.77 -23.65 -18.49
CA ALA A 340 -4.75 -24.05 -19.90
C ALA A 340 -3.71 -25.16 -20.16
N PHE A 341 -2.53 -25.06 -19.55
CA PHE A 341 -1.51 -26.10 -19.63
C PHE A 341 -1.98 -27.42 -18.99
N LEU A 342 -2.62 -27.36 -17.83
CA LEU A 342 -3.17 -28.55 -17.17
C LEU A 342 -4.29 -29.20 -18.00
N ASP A 343 -5.15 -28.40 -18.65
CA ASP A 343 -6.21 -28.91 -19.52
C ASP A 343 -5.61 -29.60 -20.76
N THR A 344 -4.58 -29.01 -21.38
CA THR A 344 -3.84 -29.65 -22.48
C THR A 344 -3.15 -30.94 -22.04
N LEU A 345 -2.49 -30.95 -20.88
CA LEU A 345 -1.87 -32.15 -20.33
C LEU A 345 -2.91 -33.24 -20.07
N GLN A 346 -4.07 -32.89 -19.52
CA GLN A 346 -5.15 -33.84 -19.26
C GLN A 346 -5.70 -34.46 -20.55
N ALA A 347 -5.72 -33.71 -21.66
CA ALA A 347 -6.14 -34.20 -22.96
C ALA A 347 -5.13 -35.17 -23.60
N VAL A 348 -3.83 -35.06 -23.27
CA VAL A 348 -2.75 -35.88 -23.85
C VAL A 348 -2.40 -37.09 -22.98
N LEU A 349 -2.56 -37.00 -21.66
CA LEU A 349 -2.18 -38.07 -20.74
C LEU A 349 -3.13 -39.28 -20.82
N PRO A 350 -2.63 -40.52 -20.64
CA PRO A 350 -3.47 -41.70 -20.54
C PRO A 350 -4.52 -41.55 -19.42
N ARG A 351 -5.72 -42.08 -19.63
CA ARG A 351 -6.88 -41.94 -18.72
C ARG A 351 -6.52 -42.08 -17.24
N ARG A 352 -5.71 -43.10 -16.91
CA ARG A 352 -5.23 -43.40 -15.55
C ARG A 352 -4.55 -42.22 -14.83
N TRP A 353 -3.83 -41.36 -15.55
CA TRP A 353 -3.14 -40.19 -14.98
C TRP A 353 -3.98 -38.91 -15.09
N SER A 354 -4.88 -38.86 -16.07
CA SER A 354 -5.76 -37.71 -16.31
C SER A 354 -6.81 -37.52 -15.21
N GLU A 355 -7.31 -38.62 -14.63
CA GLU A 355 -8.32 -38.60 -13.57
C GLU A 355 -7.77 -38.08 -12.24
N ASP A 356 -6.47 -38.25 -12.01
CA ASP A 356 -5.78 -37.75 -10.81
C ASP A 356 -5.49 -36.24 -10.87
N LEU A 357 -5.51 -35.63 -12.07
CA LEU A 357 -5.18 -34.21 -12.29
C LEU A 357 -6.38 -33.29 -12.02
N THR A 358 -6.93 -33.33 -10.80
CA THR A 358 -8.12 -32.55 -10.40
C THR A 358 -7.80 -31.13 -9.91
N TRP A 359 -6.54 -30.83 -9.59
CA TRP A 359 -6.16 -29.51 -9.09
C TRP A 359 -6.24 -28.45 -10.19
N ARG A 360 -6.75 -27.27 -9.83
CA ARG A 360 -6.78 -26.08 -10.68
C ARG A 360 -6.37 -24.84 -9.90
N SER A 361 -5.60 -23.98 -10.55
CA SER A 361 -5.18 -22.70 -10.02
C SER A 361 -6.38 -21.74 -9.99
N ARG A 362 -6.64 -21.11 -8.84
CA ARG A 362 -7.75 -20.15 -8.68
C ARG A 362 -7.19 -18.76 -8.47
N PHE A 363 -7.62 -17.83 -9.32
CA PHE A 363 -7.31 -16.41 -9.18
C PHE A 363 -8.51 -15.70 -8.56
N ASP A 364 -8.32 -15.01 -7.44
CA ASP A 364 -9.37 -14.21 -6.81
C ASP A 364 -9.11 -12.71 -7.03
N VAL A 365 -9.95 -12.07 -7.84
CA VAL A 365 -9.86 -10.63 -8.13
C VAL A 365 -9.91 -9.76 -6.87
N ARG A 366 -10.48 -10.28 -5.76
CA ARG A 366 -10.60 -9.58 -4.47
C ARG A 366 -9.27 -9.46 -3.73
N GLU A 367 -8.25 -10.24 -4.09
CA GLU A 367 -6.88 -10.13 -3.56
C GLU A 367 -6.13 -8.93 -4.17
N TYR A 368 -6.59 -8.45 -5.32
CA TYR A 368 -5.95 -7.40 -6.11
C TYR A 368 -6.83 -6.15 -6.29
N PRO A 369 -7.40 -5.56 -5.21
CA PRO A 369 -8.08 -4.27 -5.30
C PRO A 369 -7.06 -3.19 -5.67
N ALA A 370 -7.56 -2.04 -6.15
CA ALA A 370 -6.68 -0.95 -6.56
C ALA A 370 -5.67 -0.57 -5.45
N LEU A 371 -4.47 -0.17 -5.87
CA LEU A 371 -3.39 0.16 -4.93
C LEU A 371 -3.70 1.44 -4.13
N PHE A 372 -4.40 2.39 -4.75
CA PHE A 372 -4.75 3.70 -4.18
C PHE A 372 -6.27 3.88 -4.20
N ASP A 373 -6.82 4.59 -3.21
CA ASP A 373 -8.24 4.98 -3.16
C ASP A 373 -8.40 6.47 -3.51
N SER A 374 -8.25 6.80 -4.79
CA SER A 374 -8.44 8.15 -5.35
C SER A 374 -7.84 9.30 -4.49
N PRO A 375 -6.54 9.25 -4.15
CA PRO A 375 -5.93 10.10 -3.12
C PRO A 375 -6.04 11.59 -3.38
N PHE A 376 -5.93 12.01 -4.64
CA PHE A 376 -5.99 13.42 -5.02
C PHE A 376 -7.42 13.93 -5.23
N SER A 377 -8.32 13.10 -5.78
CA SER A 377 -9.73 13.46 -5.95
C SER A 377 -10.46 13.60 -4.61
N LYS A 378 -10.12 12.75 -3.64
CA LYS A 378 -10.72 12.73 -2.29
C LYS A 378 -9.84 13.40 -1.22
N MET A 379 -8.88 14.22 -1.65
CA MET A 379 -7.88 14.86 -0.78
C MET A 379 -8.48 15.77 0.30
N GLY A 380 -9.68 16.31 0.07
CA GLY A 380 -10.43 17.12 1.03
C GLY A 380 -11.27 16.32 2.04
N GLU A 381 -11.27 15.00 1.99
CA GLU A 381 -12.03 14.15 2.90
C GLU A 381 -11.13 13.63 4.02
N GLY A 382 -11.15 14.25 5.20
CA GLY A 382 -10.48 13.72 6.39
C GLY A 382 -8.98 14.02 6.52
N GLY A 383 -8.46 14.97 5.73
CA GLY A 383 -7.12 15.52 5.92
C GLY A 383 -5.96 14.61 5.51
N VAL A 384 -4.76 15.02 5.92
CA VAL A 384 -3.48 14.30 5.84
C VAL A 384 -3.56 12.95 6.55
N THR A 385 -4.26 12.90 7.69
CA THR A 385 -4.57 11.66 8.40
C THR A 385 -5.17 10.61 7.47
N LYS A 386 -6.31 10.92 6.84
CA LYS A 386 -7.00 9.96 5.97
C LYS A 386 -6.24 9.71 4.69
N PHE A 387 -5.49 10.71 4.19
CA PHE A 387 -4.61 10.56 3.04
C PHE A 387 -3.63 9.39 3.25
N TRP A 388 -2.83 9.40 4.31
CA TRP A 388 -1.84 8.34 4.57
C TRP A 388 -2.46 7.04 5.08
N SER A 389 -3.55 7.11 5.86
CA SER A 389 -4.11 5.93 6.51
C SER A 389 -5.06 5.12 5.64
N ALA A 390 -5.59 5.70 4.55
CA ALA A 390 -6.65 5.06 3.76
C ALA A 390 -6.55 5.30 2.24
N ARG A 391 -5.94 6.40 1.80
CA ARG A 391 -5.97 6.80 0.38
C ARG A 391 -4.67 6.48 -0.35
N TRP A 392 -3.55 6.67 0.33
CA TRP A 392 -2.22 6.26 -0.09
C TRP A 392 -2.01 4.77 0.18
N HIS A 393 -1.16 4.13 -0.62
CA HIS A 393 -1.09 2.67 -0.69
C HIS A 393 -0.92 1.96 0.67
N PHE A 394 -1.47 0.75 0.79
CA PHE A 394 -1.27 -0.12 1.97
C PHE A 394 -0.03 -1.02 1.90
N LEU A 395 0.77 -0.92 0.84
CA LEU A 395 1.86 -1.84 0.51
C LEU A 395 2.80 -2.14 1.69
N PHE A 396 3.19 -1.10 2.42
CA PHE A 396 4.15 -1.21 3.54
C PHE A 396 3.49 -1.09 4.92
N ARG A 397 2.16 -1.07 4.99
CA ARG A 397 1.44 -0.81 6.24
C ARG A 397 1.71 -1.87 7.29
N ALA A 398 1.68 -3.15 6.90
CA ALA A 398 1.87 -4.26 7.83
C ALA A 398 3.26 -4.22 8.48
N THR A 399 4.31 -4.05 7.69
CA THR A 399 5.70 -3.93 8.19
C THR A 399 5.88 -2.71 9.09
N PHE A 400 5.41 -1.53 8.67
CA PHE A 400 5.51 -0.32 9.50
C PHE A 400 4.72 -0.43 10.80
N THR A 401 3.54 -1.05 10.76
CA THR A 401 2.71 -1.23 11.96
C THR A 401 3.37 -2.20 12.94
N SER A 402 3.88 -3.32 12.43
CA SER A 402 4.47 -4.37 13.27
C SER A 402 5.85 -4.01 13.82
N LEU A 403 6.68 -3.28 13.07
CA LEU A 403 8.02 -2.89 13.51
C LEU A 403 8.08 -1.51 14.19
N GLY A 404 7.27 -0.56 13.73
CA GLY A 404 7.26 0.79 14.27
C GLY A 404 6.17 0.95 15.31
N TYR A 405 4.92 0.87 14.87
CA TYR A 405 3.79 1.33 15.68
C TYR A 405 3.52 0.49 16.95
N LYS A 406 3.38 -0.84 16.81
CA LYS A 406 3.04 -1.73 17.94
C LYS A 406 4.14 -1.74 19.01
N PRO A 407 5.44 -1.85 18.67
CA PRO A 407 6.51 -1.82 19.67
C PRO A 407 6.56 -0.48 20.41
N THR A 408 6.39 0.64 19.71
CA THR A 408 6.31 1.96 20.37
C THR A 408 5.12 2.03 21.31
N LEU A 409 3.94 1.56 20.89
CA LEU A 409 2.75 1.53 21.75
C LEU A 409 2.97 0.68 23.01
N ALA A 410 3.62 -0.48 22.87
CA ALA A 410 3.93 -1.37 24.00
C ALA A 410 4.94 -0.72 24.97
N LEU A 411 5.99 -0.11 24.45
CA LEU A 411 7.03 0.55 25.24
C LEU A 411 6.48 1.78 25.97
N SER A 412 5.79 2.67 25.28
CA SER A 412 5.20 3.88 25.87
C SER A 412 4.15 3.57 26.93
N LYS A 413 3.35 2.49 26.75
CA LYS A 413 2.42 2.01 27.79
C LYS A 413 3.16 1.54 29.04
N ARG A 414 4.28 0.84 28.90
CA ARG A 414 5.13 0.43 30.04
C ARG A 414 5.72 1.63 30.78
N LEU A 415 5.94 2.73 30.07
CA LEU A 415 6.42 4.00 30.63
C LEU A 415 5.28 4.89 31.19
N GLY A 416 4.02 4.44 31.18
CA GLY A 416 2.90 5.21 31.70
C GLY A 416 2.51 6.45 30.87
N LEU A 417 2.96 6.54 29.61
CA LEU A 417 2.69 7.71 28.78
C LEU A 417 1.21 7.79 28.37
N PRO A 418 0.62 9.01 28.28
CA PRO A 418 -0.74 9.20 27.81
C PRO A 418 -0.97 8.60 26.41
N LYS A 419 -2.19 8.11 26.16
CA LYS A 419 -2.56 7.47 24.88
C LYS A 419 -2.24 8.36 23.67
N ARG A 420 -2.54 9.66 23.73
CA ARG A 420 -2.30 10.60 22.61
C ARG A 420 -0.82 10.77 22.30
N VAL A 421 0.01 10.92 23.33
CA VAL A 421 1.47 11.01 23.20
C VAL A 421 2.01 9.74 22.58
N THR A 422 1.53 8.59 23.06
CA THR A 422 1.93 7.28 22.53
C THR A 422 1.57 7.12 21.05
N GLN A 423 0.36 7.52 20.65
CA GLN A 423 -0.06 7.46 19.24
C GLN A 423 0.80 8.37 18.35
N LEU A 424 1.15 9.56 18.84
CA LEU A 424 2.02 10.50 18.12
C LEU A 424 3.44 9.93 17.98
N LEU A 425 4.04 9.41 19.05
CA LEU A 425 5.35 8.75 19.01
C LEU A 425 5.35 7.58 18.03
N GLY A 426 4.31 6.75 18.05
CA GLY A 426 4.16 5.65 17.09
C GLY A 426 4.08 6.15 15.65
N ALA A 427 3.39 7.27 15.39
CA ALA A 427 3.35 7.88 14.07
C ALA A 427 4.73 8.40 13.64
N PHE A 428 5.47 9.08 14.51
CA PHE A 428 6.84 9.50 14.23
C PHE A 428 7.74 8.32 13.85
N VAL A 429 7.73 7.23 14.62
CA VAL A 429 8.53 6.04 14.30
C VAL A 429 8.16 5.44 12.94
N VAL A 430 6.87 5.32 12.62
CA VAL A 430 6.39 4.83 11.31
C VAL A 430 6.87 5.73 10.17
N PHE A 431 6.75 7.05 10.31
CA PHE A 431 7.19 7.98 9.28
C PHE A 431 8.71 8.05 9.17
N THR A 432 9.47 7.85 10.24
CA THR A 432 10.93 7.69 10.20
C THR A 432 11.34 6.45 9.43
N LEU A 433 10.68 5.31 9.63
CA LEU A 433 10.93 4.09 8.85
C LEU A 433 10.62 4.30 7.37
N SER A 434 9.52 5.03 7.07
CA SER A 434 9.19 5.41 5.70
C SER A 434 10.24 6.33 5.08
N ALA A 435 10.72 7.33 5.82
CA ALA A 435 11.78 8.23 5.38
C ALA A 435 13.08 7.48 5.07
N TRP A 436 13.50 6.61 5.99
CA TRP A 436 14.70 5.80 5.85
C TRP A 436 14.65 4.91 4.61
N MET A 437 13.51 4.24 4.37
CA MET A 437 13.33 3.39 3.19
C MET A 437 13.58 4.16 1.88
N HIS A 438 13.00 5.36 1.74
CA HIS A 438 13.19 6.20 0.56
C HIS A 438 14.60 6.78 0.45
N TRP A 439 15.18 7.19 1.58
CA TRP A 439 16.54 7.71 1.62
C TRP A 439 17.57 6.62 1.23
N GLN A 440 17.45 5.42 1.79
CA GLN A 440 18.32 4.30 1.46
C GLN A 440 18.25 3.95 -0.03
N ALA A 441 17.05 3.99 -0.64
CA ALA A 441 16.90 3.74 -2.07
C ALA A 441 17.71 4.74 -2.92
N LEU A 442 17.70 6.02 -2.56
CA LEU A 442 18.50 7.05 -3.23
C LEU A 442 20.00 6.84 -2.99
N VAL A 443 20.39 6.53 -1.75
CA VAL A 443 21.80 6.27 -1.41
C VAL A 443 22.34 5.06 -2.17
N SER A 444 21.60 3.95 -2.21
CA SER A 444 22.03 2.76 -2.95
C SER A 444 22.08 2.99 -4.46
N ALA A 445 21.16 3.80 -5.01
CA ALA A 445 21.10 4.10 -6.43
C ALA A 445 22.32 4.85 -6.97
N ARG A 446 23.02 5.60 -6.10
CA ARG A 446 24.21 6.38 -6.42
C ARG A 446 25.48 5.88 -5.72
N TYR A 447 25.42 4.70 -5.11
CA TYR A 447 26.56 4.19 -4.34
C TYR A 447 27.75 3.91 -5.27
N ASN A 448 28.93 4.39 -4.90
CA ASN A 448 30.13 4.38 -5.74
C ASN A 448 29.95 5.07 -7.10
N LEU A 449 29.08 6.07 -7.21
CA LEU A 449 28.96 6.85 -8.44
C LEU A 449 30.24 7.69 -8.65
N HIS A 450 30.98 7.40 -9.71
CA HIS A 450 32.16 8.14 -10.15
C HIS A 450 32.26 8.12 -11.68
N PRO A 451 32.84 9.16 -12.32
CA PRO A 451 33.04 9.14 -13.75
C PRO A 451 33.95 8.00 -14.20
N SER A 452 33.45 7.14 -15.08
CA SER A 452 34.24 6.07 -15.70
C SER A 452 34.80 6.53 -17.06
N PRO A 453 36.00 6.08 -17.48
CA PRO A 453 36.54 6.42 -18.80
C PRO A 453 35.59 6.03 -19.95
N ALA A 454 34.95 4.87 -19.86
CA ALA A 454 33.97 4.40 -20.84
C ALA A 454 32.69 5.27 -20.84
N GLY A 455 32.20 5.68 -19.67
CA GLY A 455 31.06 6.57 -19.55
C GLY A 455 31.33 7.98 -20.08
N LEU A 456 32.52 8.52 -19.85
CA LEU A 456 32.97 9.80 -20.41
C LEU A 456 33.10 9.73 -21.94
N ALA A 457 33.72 8.66 -22.47
CA ALA A 457 33.82 8.44 -23.90
C ALA A 457 32.43 8.30 -24.55
N PHE A 458 31.51 7.56 -23.91
CA PHE A 458 30.14 7.41 -24.36
C PHE A 458 29.40 8.75 -24.39
N ALA A 459 29.52 9.55 -23.33
CA ALA A 459 28.91 10.87 -23.23
C ALA A 459 29.43 11.81 -24.34
N ALA A 460 30.74 11.82 -24.57
CA ALA A 460 31.36 12.61 -25.63
C ALA A 460 30.88 12.17 -27.03
N ALA A 461 30.82 10.85 -27.29
CA ALA A 461 30.39 10.30 -28.58
C ALA A 461 28.93 10.65 -28.93
N HIS A 462 28.07 10.88 -27.93
CA HIS A 462 26.66 11.20 -28.12
C HIS A 462 26.31 12.66 -27.77
N SER A 463 27.31 13.51 -27.56
CA SER A 463 27.12 14.92 -27.16
C SER A 463 26.22 15.09 -25.91
N ILE A 464 26.33 14.16 -24.95
CA ILE A 464 25.53 14.18 -23.72
C ILE A 464 26.25 15.05 -22.68
N PRO A 465 25.59 16.08 -22.12
CA PRO A 465 26.17 16.87 -21.04
C PRO A 465 26.50 16.01 -19.83
N LEU A 466 27.67 16.24 -19.20
CA LEU A 466 28.06 15.51 -17.99
C LEU A 466 27.06 15.74 -16.84
N THR A 467 26.41 16.90 -16.80
CA THR A 467 25.34 17.22 -15.83
C THR A 467 24.08 16.36 -16.02
N SER A 468 23.88 15.75 -17.18
CA SER A 468 22.77 14.81 -17.42
C SER A 468 23.05 13.42 -16.81
N ILE A 469 24.32 13.13 -16.52
CA ILE A 469 24.81 11.81 -16.07
C ILE A 469 25.21 11.87 -14.58
N TYR A 470 25.95 12.91 -14.20
CA TYR A 470 26.55 13.03 -12.87
C TYR A 470 25.85 14.14 -12.08
N PRO A 471 25.06 13.80 -11.04
CA PRO A 471 24.51 14.78 -10.13
C PRO A 471 25.62 15.40 -9.27
N PRO A 472 25.36 16.57 -8.66
CA PRO A 472 26.32 17.19 -7.75
C PRO A 472 26.78 16.24 -6.64
N PRO A 473 28.04 16.34 -6.20
CA PRO A 473 28.54 15.53 -5.09
C PRO A 473 27.72 15.84 -3.83
N SER A 474 27.44 14.81 -3.02
CA SER A 474 26.60 14.99 -1.83
C SER A 474 27.08 16.09 -0.89
N SER A 475 28.40 16.31 -0.82
CA SER A 475 29.05 17.36 -0.03
C SER A 475 28.67 18.79 -0.43
N SER A 476 28.34 19.04 -1.71
CA SER A 476 27.94 20.38 -2.19
C SER A 476 26.45 20.66 -2.05
N LEU A 477 25.64 19.64 -1.74
CA LEU A 477 24.20 19.78 -1.55
C LEU A 477 23.86 20.48 -0.22
N SER A 478 22.87 21.36 -0.25
CA SER A 478 22.32 21.97 0.97
C SER A 478 21.69 20.92 1.89
N PHE A 479 21.44 21.28 3.15
CA PHE A 479 20.79 20.38 4.11
C PHE A 479 19.44 19.86 3.60
N LEU A 480 18.59 20.73 3.02
CA LEU A 480 17.29 20.34 2.49
C LEU A 480 17.41 19.48 1.23
N ASP A 481 18.40 19.74 0.37
CA ASP A 481 18.61 18.93 -0.83
C ASP A 481 19.08 17.51 -0.47
N ARG A 482 19.90 17.37 0.58
CA ARG A 482 20.39 16.08 1.06
C ARG A 482 19.37 15.32 1.90
N ASN A 483 18.63 16.01 2.76
CA ASN A 483 17.78 15.39 3.80
C ASN A 483 16.28 15.66 3.61
N GLY A 484 15.85 16.23 2.49
CA GLY A 484 14.46 16.61 2.26
C GLY A 484 13.48 15.45 2.40
N THR A 485 13.88 14.23 2.01
CA THR A 485 13.11 13.01 2.28
C THR A 485 12.75 12.87 3.77
N PHE A 486 13.73 12.95 4.66
CA PHE A 486 13.49 12.86 6.11
C PHE A 486 12.64 14.02 6.62
N VAL A 487 12.97 15.24 6.22
CA VAL A 487 12.24 16.43 6.65
C VAL A 487 10.76 16.30 6.29
N PHE A 488 10.43 15.95 5.05
CA PHE A 488 9.04 15.82 4.62
C PHE A 488 8.27 14.74 5.37
N PHE A 489 8.85 13.55 5.54
CA PHE A 489 8.16 12.46 6.22
C PHE A 489 8.00 12.74 7.73
N LEU A 490 8.99 13.36 8.37
CA LEU A 490 8.89 13.77 9.79
C LEU A 490 7.92 14.93 10.02
N LEU A 491 7.61 15.72 8.98
CA LEU A 491 6.57 16.74 9.01
C LEU A 491 5.14 16.16 8.98
N GLN A 492 4.94 14.96 8.45
CA GLN A 492 3.60 14.32 8.38
C GLN A 492 2.94 14.06 9.74
N PRO A 493 3.62 13.49 10.76
CA PRO A 493 3.02 13.34 12.09
C PRO A 493 2.70 14.68 12.76
N VAL A 494 3.42 15.76 12.42
CA VAL A 494 3.09 17.12 12.88
C VAL A 494 1.77 17.58 12.27
N ALA A 495 1.58 17.42 10.96
CA ALA A 495 0.31 17.74 10.30
C ALA A 495 -0.88 17.01 10.93
N VAL A 496 -0.71 15.70 11.16
CA VAL A 496 -1.67 14.84 11.85
C VAL A 496 -2.00 15.34 13.27
N PHE A 497 -0.98 15.76 14.02
CA PHE A 497 -1.18 16.32 15.35
C PHE A 497 -1.98 17.64 15.29
N LEU A 498 -1.65 18.52 14.34
CA LEU A 498 -2.36 19.78 14.13
C LEU A 498 -3.82 19.54 13.73
N GLU A 499 -4.13 18.52 12.93
CA GLU A 499 -5.50 18.12 12.64
C GLU A 499 -6.24 17.67 13.91
N SER A 500 -5.56 16.92 14.77
CA SER A 500 -6.12 16.46 16.04
C SER A 500 -6.40 17.63 16.99
N LEU A 501 -5.49 18.61 17.04
CA LEU A 501 -5.65 19.84 17.80
C LEU A 501 -6.81 20.68 17.25
N TRP A 502 -6.90 20.83 15.93
CA TRP A 502 -8.02 21.51 15.27
C TRP A 502 -9.36 20.90 15.65
N VAL A 503 -9.48 19.57 15.62
CA VAL A 503 -10.71 18.88 16.04
C VAL A 503 -10.98 19.09 17.53
N ALA A 504 -9.96 19.07 18.37
CA ALA A 504 -10.12 19.29 19.80
C ALA A 504 -10.65 20.70 20.10
N LEU A 505 -10.13 21.72 19.41
CA LEU A 505 -10.50 23.13 19.61
C LEU A 505 -11.85 23.48 18.97
N THR A 506 -12.07 23.06 17.73
CA THR A 506 -13.25 23.49 16.94
C THR A 506 -14.42 22.52 16.98
N ARG A 507 -14.19 21.29 17.47
CA ARG A 507 -15.11 20.14 17.36
C ARG A 507 -15.48 19.78 15.92
N LYS A 508 -14.80 20.36 14.92
CA LYS A 508 -15.04 20.12 13.49
C LYS A 508 -13.88 19.35 12.89
N ARG A 509 -14.19 18.33 12.08
CA ARG A 509 -13.19 17.59 11.30
C ARG A 509 -12.68 18.41 10.13
N VAL A 510 -11.42 18.22 9.76
CA VAL A 510 -10.82 18.77 8.54
C VAL A 510 -11.47 18.09 7.33
N ARG A 511 -12.35 18.81 6.64
CA ARG A 511 -13.10 18.30 5.48
C ARG A 511 -13.48 19.40 4.49
N GLY A 512 -13.97 19.00 3.32
CA GLY A 512 -14.47 19.91 2.29
C GLY A 512 -13.34 20.70 1.65
N TRP A 513 -13.61 21.96 1.27
CA TRP A 513 -12.63 22.81 0.59
C TRP A 513 -11.43 23.17 1.49
N ALA A 514 -11.68 23.57 2.74
CA ALA A 514 -10.61 23.84 3.70
C ALA A 514 -9.72 22.60 3.94
N GLY A 515 -10.34 21.41 4.05
CA GLY A 515 -9.58 20.17 4.12
C GLY A 515 -8.77 19.87 2.86
N LYS A 516 -9.30 20.22 1.67
CA LYS A 516 -8.58 20.05 0.41
C LYS A 516 -7.34 20.96 0.37
N LEU A 517 -7.49 22.22 0.77
CA LEU A 517 -6.38 23.18 0.81
C LEU A 517 -5.32 22.75 1.84
N TRP A 518 -5.76 22.32 3.03
CA TRP A 518 -4.88 21.81 4.07
C TRP A 518 -4.07 20.61 3.60
N THR A 519 -4.73 19.57 3.07
CA THR A 519 -4.01 18.39 2.58
C THR A 519 -3.13 18.73 1.36
N ALA A 520 -3.57 19.62 0.47
CA ALA A 520 -2.75 20.08 -0.66
C ALA A 520 -1.46 20.77 -0.19
N LEU A 521 -1.54 21.60 0.84
CA LEU A 521 -0.38 22.25 1.45
C LEU A 521 0.63 21.21 1.92
N TRP A 522 0.21 20.24 2.73
CA TRP A 522 1.13 19.25 3.32
C TRP A 522 1.63 18.20 2.33
N ILE A 523 0.81 17.77 1.38
CA ILE A 523 1.15 16.67 0.46
C ILE A 523 1.78 17.18 -0.82
N VAL A 524 1.19 18.22 -1.43
CA VAL A 524 1.62 18.71 -2.75
C VAL A 524 2.65 19.82 -2.61
N VAL A 525 2.34 20.88 -1.86
CA VAL A 525 3.21 22.06 -1.76
C VAL A 525 4.50 21.73 -1.00
N LEU A 526 4.41 21.14 0.20
CA LEU A 526 5.61 20.70 0.93
C LEU A 526 6.29 19.50 0.25
N GLY A 527 5.51 18.63 -0.38
CA GLY A 527 6.05 17.49 -1.14
C GLY A 527 6.98 17.94 -2.26
N GLN A 528 6.55 18.88 -3.11
CA GLN A 528 7.41 19.40 -4.17
C GLN A 528 8.57 20.23 -3.62
N ALA A 529 8.32 21.09 -2.62
CA ALA A 529 9.32 22.03 -2.11
C ALA A 529 10.47 21.33 -1.39
N VAL A 530 10.19 20.19 -0.75
CA VAL A 530 11.14 19.47 0.09
C VAL A 530 11.61 18.17 -0.57
N VAL A 531 10.69 17.23 -0.85
CA VAL A 531 11.04 15.91 -1.43
C VAL A 531 11.40 16.03 -2.90
N GLY A 532 10.55 16.70 -3.69
CA GLY A 532 10.78 16.87 -5.12
C GLY A 532 12.13 17.53 -5.39
N LYS A 533 12.45 18.59 -4.65
CA LYS A 533 13.76 19.25 -4.71
C LYS A 533 14.90 18.31 -4.33
N SER A 534 14.79 17.62 -3.19
CA SER A 534 15.81 16.70 -2.69
C SER A 534 16.09 15.55 -3.66
N TRP A 535 15.06 14.94 -4.23
CA TRP A 535 15.22 13.77 -5.10
C TRP A 535 15.84 14.12 -6.46
N LEU A 536 15.48 15.28 -7.01
CA LEU A 536 16.15 15.81 -8.20
C LEU A 536 17.64 16.11 -7.92
N ALA A 537 17.93 16.80 -6.81
CA ALA A 537 19.30 17.12 -6.41
C ALA A 537 20.16 15.88 -6.11
N LEU A 538 19.54 14.82 -5.59
CA LEU A 538 20.20 13.53 -5.34
C LEU A 538 20.37 12.68 -6.60
N GLY A 539 19.84 13.12 -7.73
CA GLY A 539 20.15 12.57 -9.04
C GLY A 539 19.12 11.60 -9.61
N LEU A 540 17.88 11.56 -9.10
CA LEU A 540 16.90 10.54 -9.52
C LEU A 540 16.65 10.49 -11.04
N VAL A 541 16.81 11.61 -11.73
CA VAL A 541 16.57 11.76 -13.18
C VAL A 541 17.88 11.67 -13.99
N HIS A 542 19.03 11.60 -13.31
CA HIS A 542 20.32 11.45 -13.97
C HIS A 542 20.49 10.02 -14.47
N GLY A 543 21.23 9.87 -15.57
CA GLY A 543 21.36 8.59 -16.28
C GLY A 543 20.21 8.26 -17.24
N LEU A 544 19.16 9.09 -17.30
CA LEU A 544 18.19 9.07 -18.41
C LEU A 544 18.70 9.88 -19.61
N PRO A 545 18.55 9.40 -20.86
CA PRO A 545 19.05 10.14 -22.01
C PRO A 545 18.33 11.48 -22.17
N PRO A 546 19.00 12.51 -22.71
CA PRO A 546 18.33 13.71 -23.19
C PRO A 546 17.15 13.38 -24.11
N LEU A 547 16.08 14.17 -24.05
CA LEU A 547 14.81 13.84 -24.73
C LEU A 547 14.96 13.66 -26.25
N HIS A 548 15.84 14.43 -26.89
CA HIS A 548 16.10 14.33 -28.32
C HIS A 548 16.71 12.99 -28.76
N LEU A 549 17.34 12.26 -27.82
CA LEU A 549 17.88 10.92 -28.05
C LEU A 549 16.87 9.81 -27.75
N TRP A 550 15.63 10.11 -27.34
CA TRP A 550 14.65 9.07 -27.00
C TRP A 550 14.09 8.40 -28.26
N SER A 551 14.25 7.08 -28.39
CA SER A 551 13.53 6.31 -29.41
C SER A 551 12.03 6.21 -29.10
N TRP A 552 11.21 5.88 -30.12
CA TRP A 552 9.75 5.78 -29.99
C TRP A 552 9.31 4.79 -28.89
N HIS A 553 10.11 3.75 -28.62
CA HIS A 553 9.85 2.75 -27.58
C HIS A 553 9.66 3.39 -26.20
N ARG A 554 10.42 4.45 -25.86
CA ARG A 554 10.31 5.12 -24.56
C ARG A 554 8.95 5.79 -24.36
N PHE A 555 8.29 6.21 -25.43
CA PHE A 555 6.98 6.86 -25.40
C PHE A 555 5.82 5.85 -25.40
N VAL A 556 5.97 4.75 -26.15
CA VAL A 556 4.84 3.82 -26.40
C VAL A 556 4.89 2.60 -25.50
N LEU A 557 6.07 2.03 -25.25
CA LEU A 557 6.19 0.80 -24.47
C LEU A 557 6.18 1.10 -22.97
N PRO A 558 5.26 0.46 -22.20
CA PRO A 558 5.19 0.64 -20.76
C PRO A 558 6.53 0.40 -20.07
N THR A 559 6.89 1.27 -19.13
CA THR A 559 8.15 1.27 -18.35
C THR A 559 9.43 1.61 -19.12
N CYS A 560 9.45 1.60 -20.46
CA CYS A 560 10.67 1.89 -21.24
C CYS A 560 11.16 3.34 -21.11
N SER A 561 10.31 4.30 -20.71
CA SER A 561 10.74 5.68 -20.41
C SER A 561 11.78 5.76 -19.27
N LEU A 562 11.91 4.70 -18.48
CA LEU A 562 12.87 4.60 -17.37
C LEU A 562 14.05 3.68 -17.67
N ALA A 563 14.15 3.22 -18.92
CA ALA A 563 15.29 2.42 -19.32
C ALA A 563 16.58 3.24 -19.14
N PRO A 564 17.65 2.61 -18.63
CA PRO A 564 18.96 3.25 -18.53
C PRO A 564 19.55 3.56 -19.91
N MET A 565 20.54 4.44 -19.98
CA MET A 565 21.37 4.58 -21.20
C MET A 565 22.30 3.35 -21.33
N PRO A 566 22.56 2.82 -22.54
CA PRO A 566 22.17 3.31 -23.87
C PRO A 566 20.82 2.79 -24.39
N ALA A 567 20.08 2.02 -23.59
CA ALA A 567 18.89 1.31 -24.07
C ALA A 567 17.86 2.27 -24.68
N PHE A 568 17.34 1.93 -25.85
CA PHE A 568 16.29 2.70 -26.54
C PHE A 568 16.67 4.16 -26.85
N MET A 569 17.96 4.44 -27.09
CA MET A 569 18.43 5.70 -27.71
C MET A 569 18.29 5.64 -29.24
N ARG A 570 18.25 6.80 -29.92
CA ARG A 570 18.22 6.92 -31.38
C ARG A 570 19.62 7.05 -31.97
#